data_AF-A0A1F2Y029-F1
#
_entry.id   AF-A0A1F2Y029-F1
#
_cell.length_a   1.000
_cell.length_b   1.000
_cell.length_c   1.000
_cell.angle_alpha   90.00
_cell.angle_beta   90.00
_cell.angle_gamma   90.00
#
_symmetry.space_group_name_H-M   'P 1'
#
loop_
_entity.id
_entity.type
_entity.pdbx_description
1 polymer ?
#
loop_
_entity_poly.entity_id
_entity_poly.type
_entity_poly.pdbx_seq_one_letter_code
_entity_poly.pdbx_strand_id
1 'polypeptide(L)'
;MKKLVLVPFVIALLAVIAPTAALAKGASEAEIVGPGLDRPIVLTGSGDLATVMPLAELVEAAGFYPAVFVRSPDPMLDERPAGDLGRKYTITYVMPGPNNDVDQLVQEVYPYAKPDPVTYTAPGQPFFGTEQTRGGWFVATSLLTDQLVAAGLPQNPPAAVDDDGSPWTLTAGLVALAAALAAGMIGAYVIRRRPATA
;
A
#
# COMPACT_ATOMS: atom_id res chain seq x y z
N MET A 1 -15.16 -69.28 37.18
CA MET A 1 -15.30 -69.52 35.72
C MET A 1 -16.34 -68.58 35.15
N LYS A 2 -15.91 -67.60 34.35
CA LYS A 2 -16.56 -67.02 33.16
C LYS A 2 -15.96 -65.64 32.92
N LYS A 3 -15.13 -65.57 31.88
CA LYS A 3 -14.60 -64.34 31.29
C LYS A 3 -15.73 -63.73 30.46
N LEU A 4 -15.97 -62.43 30.59
CA LEU A 4 -16.60 -61.62 29.55
C LEU A 4 -15.87 -60.27 29.51
N VAL A 5 -15.31 -60.01 28.34
CA VAL A 5 -14.52 -58.88 27.91
C VAL A 5 -15.47 -57.82 27.34
N LEU A 6 -15.16 -56.52 27.50
CA LEU A 6 -15.08 -55.47 26.45
C LEU A 6 -15.25 -54.07 27.09
N VAL A 7 -14.16 -53.27 27.18
CA VAL A 7 -13.69 -52.21 26.24
C VAL A 7 -14.11 -50.81 26.72
N PRO A 8 -13.14 -49.89 26.97
CA PRO A 8 -13.45 -48.53 27.41
C PRO A 8 -13.94 -47.68 26.23
N PHE A 9 -15.07 -46.98 26.41
CA PHE A 9 -15.57 -46.01 25.44
C PHE A 9 -14.81 -44.69 25.63
N VAL A 10 -13.65 -44.58 24.99
CA VAL A 10 -12.94 -43.31 24.84
C VAL A 10 -13.63 -42.54 23.71
N ILE A 11 -14.51 -41.61 24.05
CA ILE A 11 -15.00 -40.61 23.10
C ILE A 11 -13.87 -39.61 22.89
N ALA A 12 -12.98 -39.90 21.95
CA ALA A 12 -12.12 -38.88 21.37
C ALA A 12 -13.00 -38.04 20.43
N LEU A 13 -13.56 -36.94 20.94
CA LEU A 13 -14.17 -35.91 20.12
C LEU A 13 -13.03 -35.27 19.30
N LEU A 14 -12.80 -35.78 18.10
CA LEU A 14 -12.08 -35.09 17.04
C LEU A 14 -12.92 -33.88 16.64
N ALA A 15 -12.81 -32.81 17.41
CA ALA A 15 -13.05 -31.48 16.90
C ALA A 15 -12.00 -31.28 15.79
N VAL A 16 -12.42 -31.52 14.54
CA VAL A 16 -11.72 -31.00 13.38
C VAL A 16 -11.71 -29.50 13.58
N ILE A 17 -10.62 -29.00 14.13
CA ILE A 17 -10.26 -27.59 14.06
C ILE A 17 -10.02 -27.39 12.57
N ALA A 18 -11.07 -27.03 11.83
CA ALA A 18 -10.89 -26.43 10.54
C ALA A 18 -9.90 -25.28 10.77
N PRO A 19 -8.78 -25.21 10.04
CA PRO A 19 -7.99 -24.00 10.04
C PRO A 19 -8.89 -22.94 9.42
N THR A 20 -9.65 -22.22 10.25
CA THR A 20 -10.25 -20.96 9.83
C THR A 20 -9.07 -20.15 9.36
N ALA A 21 -9.00 -19.92 8.06
CA ALA A 21 -7.85 -19.35 7.41
C ALA A 21 -7.37 -18.16 8.23
N ALA A 22 -6.23 -18.34 8.92
CA ALA A 22 -5.41 -17.24 9.36
C ALA A 22 -4.77 -16.69 8.08
N LEU A 23 -5.59 -16.12 7.18
CA LEU A 23 -5.10 -15.11 6.26
C LEU A 23 -4.57 -14.03 7.18
N ALA A 24 -3.25 -14.01 7.32
CA ALA A 24 -2.55 -13.08 8.18
C ALA A 24 -3.14 -11.69 7.93
N LYS A 25 -3.66 -11.05 8.98
CA LYS A 25 -4.20 -9.70 8.90
C LYS A 25 -3.07 -8.74 8.55
N GLY A 26 -2.74 -8.62 7.27
CA GLY A 26 -1.56 -7.93 6.79
C GLY A 26 -1.53 -7.82 5.27
N ALA A 27 -0.62 -7.00 4.77
CA ALA A 27 -0.47 -6.75 3.35
C ALA A 27 -0.07 -8.04 2.61
N SER A 28 -0.71 -8.28 1.47
CA SER A 28 -0.37 -9.36 0.55
C SER A 28 0.66 -8.94 -0.51
N GLU A 29 0.73 -7.65 -0.80
CA GLU A 29 1.64 -7.04 -1.74
C GLU A 29 1.96 -5.62 -1.29
N ALA A 30 3.16 -5.14 -1.63
CA ALA A 30 3.53 -3.74 -1.56
C ALA A 30 4.18 -3.30 -2.87
N GLU A 31 3.69 -2.20 -3.42
CA GLU A 31 4.31 -1.50 -4.55
C GLU A 31 4.97 -0.22 -4.05
N ILE A 32 6.24 -0.02 -4.38
CA ILE A 32 7.01 1.16 -4.01
C ILE A 32 7.37 1.96 -5.26
N VAL A 33 7.00 3.24 -5.25
CA VAL A 33 7.32 4.20 -6.31
C VAL A 33 8.00 5.44 -5.75
N GLY A 34 8.87 6.06 -6.55
CA GLY A 34 9.48 7.33 -6.19
C GLY A 34 10.71 7.67 -7.01
N PRO A 35 11.41 8.75 -6.65
CA PRO A 35 12.53 9.27 -7.43
C PRO A 35 13.66 8.25 -7.62
N GLY A 36 14.27 8.23 -8.80
CA GLY A 36 15.41 7.33 -9.08
C GLY A 36 15.04 5.86 -9.27
N LEU A 37 13.75 5.50 -9.27
CA LEU A 37 13.27 4.19 -9.69
C LEU A 37 12.79 4.24 -11.15
N ASP A 38 13.40 3.45 -12.03
CA ASP A 38 12.96 3.32 -13.43
C ASP A 38 11.64 2.55 -13.56
N ARG A 39 11.34 1.70 -12.56
CA ARG A 39 10.12 0.90 -12.45
C ARG A 39 9.75 0.73 -10.97
N PRO A 40 8.48 0.49 -10.64
CA PRO A 40 8.09 0.19 -9.26
C PRO A 40 8.84 -1.03 -8.70
N ILE A 41 9.17 -0.99 -7.41
CA ILE A 41 9.60 -2.18 -6.67
C ILE A 41 8.34 -2.87 -6.17
N VAL A 42 8.13 -4.13 -6.53
CA VAL A 42 6.96 -4.91 -6.13
C VAL A 42 7.41 -6.04 -5.22
N LEU A 43 6.76 -6.15 -4.06
CA LEU A 43 7.06 -7.14 -3.03
C LEU A 43 5.79 -7.94 -2.73
N THR A 44 5.86 -9.25 -2.82
CA THR A 44 4.72 -10.14 -2.58
C THR A 44 4.91 -10.92 -1.28
N GLY A 45 3.82 -11.12 -0.52
CA GLY A 45 3.83 -11.82 0.77
C GLY A 45 4.10 -13.33 0.67
N SER A 46 3.94 -13.92 -0.51
CA SER A 46 4.12 -15.36 -0.74
C SER A 46 5.59 -15.80 -0.86
N GLY A 47 6.52 -15.17 -0.14
CA GLY A 47 7.93 -15.61 -0.07
C GLY A 47 8.52 -16.02 -1.42
N ASP A 48 8.18 -15.29 -2.50
CA ASP A 48 8.69 -15.63 -3.82
C ASP A 48 10.21 -15.48 -3.78
N LEU A 49 10.90 -16.58 -4.10
CA LEU A 49 12.36 -16.69 -4.06
C LEU A 49 13.04 -15.69 -5.02
N ALA A 50 12.27 -15.01 -5.87
CA ALA A 50 12.71 -13.98 -6.80
C ALA A 50 12.99 -12.61 -6.14
N THR A 51 12.48 -12.34 -4.93
CA THR A 51 12.61 -11.02 -4.30
C THR A 51 13.63 -11.05 -3.16
N VAL A 52 14.64 -10.19 -3.25
CA VAL A 52 15.77 -10.12 -2.28
C VAL A 52 15.30 -9.69 -0.88
N MET A 53 14.15 -9.00 -0.79
CA MET A 53 13.55 -8.56 0.46
C MET A 53 12.13 -9.13 0.64
N PRO A 54 11.87 -9.86 1.73
CA PRO A 54 10.51 -10.30 2.07
C PRO A 54 9.59 -9.13 2.44
N LEU A 55 8.33 -9.15 1.98
CA LEU A 55 7.32 -8.16 2.36
C LEU A 55 7.16 -8.03 3.88
N ALA A 56 7.27 -9.14 4.61
CA ALA A 56 7.16 -9.18 6.07
C ALA A 56 8.19 -8.28 6.76
N GLU A 57 9.41 -8.22 6.23
CA GLU A 57 10.48 -7.38 6.77
C GLU A 57 10.21 -5.90 6.53
N LEU A 58 9.72 -5.54 5.34
CA LEU A 58 9.36 -4.16 5.03
C LEU A 58 8.27 -3.64 5.95
N VAL A 59 7.16 -4.39 6.11
CA VAL A 59 6.02 -3.92 6.91
C VAL A 59 6.40 -3.73 8.38
N GLU A 60 7.34 -4.51 8.89
CA GLU A 60 7.86 -4.35 10.24
C GLU A 60 8.75 -3.11 10.35
N ALA A 61 9.76 -2.99 9.48
CA ALA A 61 10.70 -1.86 9.50
C ALA A 61 10.05 -0.51 9.18
N ALA A 62 9.02 -0.50 8.33
CA ALA A 62 8.29 0.70 7.94
C ALA A 62 7.25 1.15 8.99
N GLY A 63 7.03 0.38 10.06
CA GLY A 63 6.01 0.70 11.07
C GLY A 63 4.58 0.53 10.57
N PHE A 64 4.34 -0.36 9.60
CA PHE A 64 3.00 -0.59 9.04
C PHE A 64 2.03 -1.09 10.11
N TYR A 65 2.42 -2.09 10.91
CA TYR A 65 1.52 -2.67 11.91
C TYR A 65 1.02 -1.65 12.95
N PRO A 66 1.86 -0.83 13.62
CA PRO A 66 1.35 0.19 14.54
C PRO A 66 0.59 1.33 13.84
N ALA A 67 0.83 1.58 12.55
CA ALA A 67 0.05 2.55 11.77
C ALA A 67 -1.36 2.05 11.44
N VAL A 68 -1.52 0.74 11.17
CA VAL A 68 -2.79 0.13 10.77
C VAL A 68 -3.58 -0.39 11.97
N PHE A 69 -2.90 -1.05 12.90
CA PHE A 69 -3.49 -1.64 14.10
C PHE A 69 -2.94 -0.93 15.32
N VAL A 70 -3.82 -0.41 16.17
CA VAL A 70 -3.40 0.24 17.43
C VAL A 70 -2.58 -0.74 18.28
N ARG A 71 -1.41 -0.29 18.76
CA ARG A 71 -0.48 -1.07 19.59
C ARG A 71 -0.22 -0.37 20.92
N SER A 72 0.18 -1.13 21.94
CA SER A 72 0.62 -0.62 23.23
C SER A 72 1.99 -1.20 23.60
N PRO A 73 3.01 -0.37 23.91
CA PRO A 73 2.99 1.09 23.78
C PRO A 73 2.79 1.52 22.32
N ASP A 74 2.24 2.71 22.14
CA ASP A 74 1.99 3.26 20.82
C ASP A 74 3.23 4.01 20.30
N PRO A 75 3.88 3.56 19.21
CA PRO A 75 5.10 4.18 18.71
C PRO A 75 4.86 5.31 17.70
N MET A 76 3.63 5.53 17.18
CA MET A 76 3.46 6.60 16.18
C MET A 76 3.33 7.97 16.85
N LEU A 77 3.73 8.98 16.10
CA LEU A 77 3.74 10.38 16.48
C LEU A 77 2.66 11.12 15.69
N ASP A 78 1.94 12.01 16.35
CA ASP A 78 0.92 12.84 15.68
C ASP A 78 1.57 13.96 14.86
N GLU A 79 2.74 14.43 15.31
CA GLU A 79 3.49 15.49 14.66
C GLU A 79 4.67 14.94 13.86
N ARG A 80 5.01 15.67 12.79
CA ARG A 80 6.17 15.35 11.94
C ARG A 80 7.46 15.46 12.77
N PRO A 81 8.32 14.42 12.76
CA PRO A 81 9.65 14.52 13.34
C PRO A 81 10.46 15.68 12.75
N ALA A 82 11.17 16.40 13.61
CA ALA A 82 12.04 17.49 13.17
C ALA A 82 13.17 16.97 12.27
N GLY A 83 13.53 17.74 11.26
CA GLY A 83 14.63 17.41 10.35
C GLY A 83 14.28 17.53 8.87
N ASP A 84 15.27 17.18 8.04
CA ASP A 84 15.11 17.10 6.60
C ASP A 84 14.57 15.73 6.24
N LEU A 85 13.46 15.69 5.51
CA LEU A 85 12.86 14.43 5.06
C LEU A 85 13.57 13.86 3.82
N GLY A 86 14.30 14.69 3.09
CA GLY A 86 14.78 14.31 1.77
C GLY A 86 13.62 14.00 0.82
N ARG A 87 13.84 13.04 -0.09
CA ARG A 87 12.87 12.69 -1.13
C ARG A 87 11.85 11.67 -0.63
N LYS A 88 10.59 11.93 -1.00
CA LYS A 88 9.46 11.05 -0.71
C LYS A 88 9.41 9.87 -1.69
N TYR A 89 9.14 8.70 -1.15
CA TYR A 89 8.67 7.53 -1.88
C TYR A 89 7.29 7.13 -1.34
N THR A 90 6.51 6.41 -2.13
CA THR A 90 5.16 5.99 -1.78
C THR A 90 5.08 4.48 -1.84
N ILE A 91 4.60 3.87 -0.77
CA ILE A 91 4.29 2.45 -0.66
C ILE A 91 2.76 2.30 -0.72
N THR A 92 2.28 1.49 -1.65
CA THR A 92 0.87 1.08 -1.73
C THR A 92 0.77 -0.38 -1.34
N TYR A 93 0.08 -0.66 -0.23
CA TYR A 93 -0.15 -2.01 0.28
C TYR A 93 -1.49 -2.56 -0.19
N VAL A 94 -1.50 -3.79 -0.68
CA VAL A 94 -2.75 -4.53 -0.98
C VAL A 94 -3.16 -5.33 0.25
N MET A 95 -4.34 -5.04 0.79
CA MET A 95 -4.88 -5.61 2.03
C MET A 95 -6.10 -6.48 1.75
N PRO A 96 -5.94 -7.82 1.68
CA PRO A 96 -7.07 -8.73 1.56
C PRO A 96 -7.89 -8.72 2.85
N GLY A 97 -9.17 -8.37 2.72
CA GLY A 97 -10.13 -8.30 3.80
C GLY A 97 -11.09 -9.49 3.85
N PRO A 98 -12.04 -9.44 4.80
CA PRO A 98 -13.16 -10.37 4.82
C PRO A 98 -13.93 -10.35 3.49
N ASN A 99 -14.65 -11.44 3.19
CA ASN A 99 -15.55 -11.53 2.02
C ASN A 99 -14.89 -11.38 0.63
N ASN A 100 -13.56 -11.54 0.54
CA ASN A 100 -12.76 -11.28 -0.67
C ASN A 100 -12.71 -9.80 -1.08
N ASP A 101 -13.05 -8.89 -0.17
CA ASP A 101 -12.80 -7.47 -0.39
C ASP A 101 -11.29 -7.21 -0.36
N VAL A 102 -10.84 -6.25 -1.16
CA VAL A 102 -9.42 -5.86 -1.25
C VAL A 102 -9.34 -4.35 -1.08
N ASP A 103 -8.67 -3.93 -0.01
CA ASP A 103 -8.40 -2.53 0.25
C ASP A 103 -6.96 -2.18 -0.12
N GLN A 104 -6.69 -0.89 -0.30
CA GLN A 104 -5.35 -0.35 -0.47
C GLN A 104 -5.04 0.64 0.63
N LEU A 105 -3.86 0.50 1.23
CA LEU A 105 -3.33 1.44 2.20
C LEU A 105 -2.07 2.10 1.67
N VAL A 106 -1.98 3.42 1.82
CA VAL A 106 -0.86 4.21 1.35
C VAL A 106 0.00 4.66 2.52
N GLN A 107 1.30 4.47 2.39
CA GLN A 107 2.30 4.98 3.31
C GLN A 107 3.36 5.77 2.53
N GLU A 108 3.70 6.94 3.03
CA GLU A 108 4.86 7.70 2.56
C GLU A 108 6.10 7.23 3.31
N VAL A 109 7.22 7.06 2.60
CA VAL A 109 8.49 6.64 3.17
C VAL A 109 9.58 7.61 2.77
N TYR A 110 10.40 8.00 3.75
CA TYR A 110 11.47 8.97 3.62
C TYR A 110 12.78 8.30 4.07
N PRO A 111 13.36 7.45 3.21
CA PRO A 111 14.47 6.57 3.58
C PRO A 111 15.74 7.35 3.90
N TYR A 112 15.96 8.50 3.25
CA TYR A 112 17.16 9.31 3.48
C TYR A 112 16.93 10.51 4.41
N ALA A 113 15.84 10.51 5.16
CA ALA A 113 15.59 11.55 6.14
C ALA A 113 16.71 11.62 7.18
N LYS A 114 16.91 12.82 7.73
CA LYS A 114 17.91 13.11 8.78
C LYS A 114 17.19 13.65 10.01
N PRO A 115 17.53 13.17 11.23
CA PRO A 115 18.63 12.26 11.55
C PRO A 115 18.36 10.80 11.16
N ASP A 116 17.10 10.38 11.17
CA ASP A 116 16.67 9.00 10.98
C ASP A 116 15.63 8.89 9.85
N PRO A 117 15.52 7.73 9.18
CA PRO A 117 14.44 7.46 8.24
C PRO A 117 13.07 7.58 8.90
N VAL A 118 12.09 8.13 8.19
CA VAL A 118 10.73 8.24 8.73
C VAL A 118 9.70 7.77 7.74
N THR A 119 8.56 7.33 8.26
CA THR A 119 7.39 6.98 7.45
C THR A 119 6.18 7.77 7.94
N TYR A 120 5.22 7.99 7.05
CA TYR A 120 3.96 8.62 7.37
C TYR A 120 2.82 7.83 6.76
N THR A 121 1.85 7.44 7.58
CA THR A 121 0.58 6.88 7.13
C THR A 121 -0.51 7.87 7.46
N ALA A 122 -1.32 8.28 6.48
CA ALA A 122 -2.43 9.16 6.78
C ALA A 122 -3.39 8.47 7.78
N PRO A 123 -3.80 9.15 8.86
CA PRO A 123 -4.81 8.63 9.78
C PRO A 123 -6.17 8.54 9.07
N GLY A 124 -6.99 7.56 9.46
CA GLY A 124 -8.36 7.44 8.94
C GLY A 124 -8.49 6.77 7.57
N GLN A 125 -7.44 6.15 7.03
CA GLN A 125 -7.57 5.39 5.78
C GLN A 125 -8.47 4.17 6.04
N PRO A 126 -9.59 4.02 5.30
CA PRO A 126 -10.53 2.93 5.53
C PRO A 126 -9.92 1.60 5.08
N PHE A 127 -10.20 0.54 5.84
CA PHE A 127 -9.94 -0.84 5.41
C PHE A 127 -10.94 -1.79 6.08
N PHE A 128 -11.11 -2.97 5.50
CA PHE A 128 -12.02 -4.02 5.96
C PHE A 128 -13.46 -3.51 6.18
N GLY A 129 -13.89 -2.52 5.40
CA GLY A 129 -15.23 -1.92 5.40
C GLY A 129 -15.57 -1.04 6.61
N THR A 130 -15.04 -1.34 7.81
CA THR A 130 -15.37 -0.61 9.06
C THR A 130 -14.15 -0.11 9.82
N GLU A 131 -12.96 -0.61 9.51
CA GLU A 131 -11.73 -0.25 10.21
C GLU A 131 -11.07 0.98 9.57
N GLN A 132 -10.25 1.67 10.34
CA GLN A 132 -9.49 2.82 9.88
C GLN A 132 -8.09 2.81 10.48
N THR A 133 -7.10 3.27 9.71
CA THR A 133 -5.73 3.38 10.20
C THR A 133 -5.65 4.33 11.39
N ARG A 134 -4.83 3.97 12.38
CA ARG A 134 -4.34 4.95 13.37
C ARG A 134 -3.57 6.04 12.62
N GLY A 135 -2.63 5.63 11.77
CA GLY A 135 -1.77 6.54 11.01
C GLY A 135 -0.76 7.31 11.86
N GLY A 136 -0.28 8.43 11.36
CA GLY A 136 0.76 9.24 11.99
C GLY A 136 2.16 8.96 11.44
N TRP A 137 3.14 9.57 12.09
CA TRP A 137 4.55 9.48 11.76
C TRP A 137 5.22 8.36 12.56
N PHE A 138 6.15 7.66 11.92
CA PHE A 138 6.96 6.63 12.56
C PHE A 138 8.43 6.94 12.31
N VAL A 139 9.23 6.93 13.38
CA VAL A 139 10.69 7.04 13.28
C VAL A 139 11.25 5.63 13.13
N ALA A 140 11.73 5.32 11.94
CA ALA A 140 12.30 4.02 11.63
C ALA A 140 13.81 4.00 11.94
N THR A 141 14.37 2.80 12.01
CA THR A 141 15.82 2.62 12.12
C THR A 141 16.47 2.63 10.73
N SER A 142 17.80 2.68 10.68
CA SER A 142 18.55 2.57 9.41
C SER A 142 18.24 1.29 8.64
N LEU A 143 17.78 0.24 9.33
CA LEU A 143 17.37 -1.04 8.72
C LEU A 143 16.37 -0.85 7.59
N LEU A 144 15.40 0.06 7.73
CA LEU A 144 14.42 0.36 6.68
C LEU A 144 15.10 0.81 5.39
N THR A 145 16.13 1.65 5.51
CA THR A 145 16.86 2.15 4.34
C THR A 145 17.69 1.05 3.71
N ASP A 146 18.41 0.28 4.51
CA ASP A 146 19.25 -0.84 4.04
C ASP A 146 18.41 -1.87 3.27
N GLN A 147 17.22 -2.17 3.79
CA GLN A 147 16.24 -3.07 3.20
C GLN A 147 15.69 -2.54 1.86
N LEU A 148 15.28 -1.27 1.81
CA LEU A 148 14.80 -0.67 0.57
C LEU A 148 15.92 -0.62 -0.50
N VAL A 149 17.15 -0.32 -0.10
CA VAL A 149 18.31 -0.35 -1.00
C VAL A 149 18.57 -1.77 -1.52
N ALA A 150 18.51 -2.78 -0.66
CA ALA A 150 18.63 -4.18 -1.07
C ALA A 150 17.52 -4.61 -2.06
N ALA A 151 16.34 -3.99 -1.95
CA ALA A 151 15.21 -4.23 -2.85
C ALA A 151 15.28 -3.45 -4.18
N GLY A 152 16.27 -2.58 -4.36
CA GLY A 152 16.50 -1.84 -5.61
C GLY A 152 16.38 -0.33 -5.52
N LEU A 153 16.21 0.23 -4.31
CA LEU A 153 16.31 1.66 -4.10
C LEU A 153 17.75 2.15 -4.36
N PRO A 154 17.96 3.36 -4.92
CA PRO A 154 19.30 3.91 -5.06
C PRO A 154 20.10 3.92 -3.75
N GLN A 155 21.41 3.69 -3.78
CA GLN A 155 22.21 3.75 -2.53
C GLN A 155 22.30 5.16 -1.94
N ASN A 156 22.24 6.18 -2.79
CA ASN A 156 22.28 7.58 -2.40
C ASN A 156 20.98 8.27 -2.80
N PRO A 157 20.55 9.33 -2.08
CA PRO A 157 19.41 10.13 -2.48
C PRO A 157 19.60 10.61 -3.93
N PRO A 158 18.60 10.45 -4.81
CA PRO A 158 18.65 11.02 -6.14
C PRO A 158 18.93 12.53 -6.04
N ALA A 159 19.80 13.02 -6.92
CA ALA A 159 20.06 14.45 -7.03
C ALA A 159 18.74 15.20 -7.19
N ALA A 160 18.68 16.43 -6.67
CA ALA A 160 17.54 17.28 -6.96
C ALA A 160 17.49 17.50 -8.47
N VAL A 161 16.50 16.89 -9.11
CA VAL A 161 16.09 17.34 -10.44
C VAL A 161 15.35 18.64 -10.16
N ASP A 162 15.89 19.75 -10.66
CA ASP A 162 15.17 21.02 -10.72
C ASP A 162 13.90 20.77 -11.54
N ASP A 163 12.75 20.85 -10.88
CA ASP A 163 11.44 20.57 -11.46
C ASP A 163 11.01 21.76 -12.34
N ASP A 164 11.70 21.95 -13.47
CA ASP A 164 11.34 22.89 -14.53
C ASP A 164 10.21 22.35 -15.43
N GLY A 165 9.44 21.35 -14.98
CA GLY A 165 8.57 20.59 -15.88
C GLY A 165 7.49 19.81 -15.17
N SER A 166 6.63 20.52 -14.45
CA SER A 166 5.50 19.94 -13.76
C SER A 166 4.63 19.02 -14.65
N PRO A 167 4.51 17.72 -14.32
CA PRO A 167 3.87 16.71 -15.18
C PRO A 167 2.33 16.78 -15.22
N TRP A 168 1.70 17.75 -14.54
CA TRP A 168 0.24 17.98 -14.63
C TRP A 168 -0.18 18.72 -15.91
N THR A 169 0.74 19.16 -16.75
CA THR A 169 0.41 19.77 -18.05
C THR A 169 0.01 18.76 -19.13
N LEU A 170 0.28 17.46 -18.94
CA LEU A 170 -0.11 16.42 -19.91
C LEU A 170 -1.57 15.96 -19.78
N THR A 171 -2.25 16.20 -18.65
CA THR A 171 -3.70 15.92 -18.53
C THR A 171 -4.56 17.08 -19.02
N ALA A 172 -4.07 18.32 -18.99
CA ALA A 172 -4.77 19.48 -19.54
C ALA A 172 -4.94 19.41 -21.08
N GLY A 173 -3.99 18.78 -21.79
CA GLY A 173 -4.08 18.57 -23.24
C GLY A 173 -5.14 17.54 -23.66
N LEU A 174 -5.34 16.47 -22.88
CA LEU A 174 -6.32 15.42 -23.19
C LEU A 174 -7.76 15.83 -22.86
N VAL A 175 -7.96 16.66 -21.83
CA VAL A 175 -9.30 17.25 -21.54
C VAL A 175 -9.70 18.28 -22.60
N ALA A 176 -8.73 19.05 -23.13
CA ALA A 176 -9.00 20.01 -24.21
C ALA A 176 -9.40 19.32 -25.54
N LEU A 177 -8.82 18.17 -25.87
CA LEU A 177 -9.17 17.43 -27.09
C LEU A 177 -10.55 16.73 -26.98
N ALA A 178 -10.92 16.22 -25.80
CA ALA A 178 -12.23 15.62 -25.56
C ALA A 178 -13.37 16.67 -25.58
N ALA A 179 -13.14 17.87 -25.05
CA ALA A 179 -14.11 18.96 -25.10
C ALA A 179 -14.33 19.49 -26.53
N ALA A 180 -13.28 19.54 -27.36
CA ALA A 180 -13.39 19.95 -28.75
C ALA A 180 -14.17 18.95 -29.62
N LEU A 181 -14.02 17.64 -29.37
CA LEU A 181 -14.78 16.59 -30.08
C LEU A 181 -16.26 16.53 -29.65
N ALA A 182 -16.57 16.77 -28.37
CA ALA A 182 -17.95 16.84 -27.89
C ALA A 182 -18.70 18.08 -28.42
N ALA A 183 -18.05 19.25 -28.46
CA ALA A 183 -18.63 20.47 -29.02
C ALA A 183 -18.85 20.36 -30.55
N GLY A 184 -17.93 19.71 -31.27
CA GLY A 184 -18.06 19.46 -32.71
C GLY A 184 -19.23 18.55 -33.06
N MET A 185 -19.48 17.48 -32.29
CA MET A 185 -20.61 16.57 -32.54
C MET A 185 -21.97 17.20 -32.21
N ILE A 186 -22.06 18.04 -31.16
CA ILE A 186 -23.30 18.75 -30.82
C ILE A 186 -23.62 19.83 -31.87
N GLY A 187 -22.60 20.58 -32.34
CA GLY A 187 -22.77 21.58 -33.41
C GLY A 187 -23.23 20.97 -34.74
N ALA A 188 -22.64 19.85 -35.16
CA ALA A 188 -23.03 19.14 -36.38
C ALA A 188 -24.47 18.57 -36.30
N TYR A 189 -24.92 18.15 -35.12
CA TYR A 189 -26.27 17.64 -34.91
C TYR A 189 -27.35 18.74 -35.00
N VAL A 190 -27.07 19.94 -34.50
CA VAL A 190 -28.01 21.08 -34.52
C VAL A 190 -28.13 21.70 -35.92
N ILE A 191 -27.04 21.75 -36.70
CA ILE A 191 -27.08 22.28 -38.08
C ILE A 191 -27.87 21.34 -39.01
N ARG A 192 -27.75 20.03 -38.82
CA ARG A 192 -28.49 19.04 -39.63
C ARG A 192 -30.00 19.03 -39.35
N ARG A 193 -30.44 19.62 -38.23
CA ARG A 193 -31.85 19.75 -37.82
C ARG A 193 -32.50 21.06 -38.26
N ARG A 194 -31.83 21.94 -39.00
CA ARG A 194 -32.49 23.06 -39.65
C ARG A 194 -33.03 22.62 -41.02
N PRO A 195 -34.33 22.36 -41.18
CA PRO A 195 -34.90 22.21 -42.51
C PRO A 195 -34.74 23.53 -43.27
N ALA A 196 -34.13 23.44 -44.44
CA ALA A 196 -34.26 24.44 -45.47
C ALA A 196 -35.65 24.29 -46.10
N THR A 197 -36.49 25.31 -45.95
CA THR A 197 -37.70 25.54 -46.75
C THR A 197 -37.95 27.04 -46.62
N ALA A 198 -37.64 27.80 -47.68
CA ALA A 198 -38.55 28.16 -48.78
C ALA A 198 -39.36 29.41 -48.41
#